data_AF-A0A0J9FD65-F1
#
_entry.id   AF-A0A0J9FD65-F1
#
_cell.length_a   1.000
_cell.length_b   1.000
_cell.length_c   1.000
_cell.angle_alpha   90.00
_cell.angle_beta   90.00
_cell.angle_gamma   90.00
#
_symmetry.space_group_name_H-M   'P 1'
#
loop_
_entity.id
_entity.type
_entity.pdbx_description
1 polymer ?
#
loop_
_entity_poly.entity_id
_entity_poly.type
_entity_poly.pdbx_seq_one_letter_code
_entity_poly.pdbx_strand_id
1 'polypeptide(L)'
;MQLIKSILRKFFSCTISLMIRLCRNEKVMLDIFSRSFEKYSDNYFCYKLRPKKADYFIPSNIKTTTTSGEFAIVLQGLIEMRDEFTFETIKLYRRLFPGAIIIVSTWDYTDPSIVRTLELLGCEVVLNKDIPVCGLGNVNYQICTSLAGLKRAKELGAEFALKNRSDLRVYREFAFEYLKSLVELNTISSSNVYGLKGRIITQAGNWGQMFNPMWLQDFLYFGYTDDLINLFDIPYDDRNIHCYRKDNFDTKRVLTGETLAKWPASEINITKRFIQKYHNSDLSLKDWWNFLGEYCYIVDSEDLLTLWNKYGLNDLGQFYCEYDGKHNYRDPFRHISSSDFINIMNHKYIYEEWMENEKANYTIE
;
A
#
# COMPACT_ATOMS: atom_id res chain seq x y z
N MET A 1 -22.81 3.78 -26.37
CA MET A 1 -22.35 2.80 -25.36
C MET A 1 -22.37 3.34 -23.92
N GLN A 2 -21.84 4.54 -23.62
CA GLN A 2 -21.87 5.12 -22.26
C GLN A 2 -23.28 5.34 -21.69
N LEU A 3 -24.23 5.82 -22.50
CA LEU A 3 -25.63 6.00 -22.09
C LEU A 3 -26.28 4.67 -21.67
N ILE A 4 -26.07 3.60 -22.45
CA ILE A 4 -26.57 2.25 -22.13
C ILE A 4 -25.96 1.75 -20.82
N LYS A 5 -24.65 1.88 -20.64
CA LYS A 5 -23.97 1.52 -19.36
C LYS A 5 -24.56 2.28 -18.17
N SER A 6 -24.87 3.57 -18.34
CA SER A 6 -25.49 4.40 -17.29
C SER A 6 -26.91 3.93 -16.93
N ILE A 7 -27.75 3.64 -17.93
CA ILE A 7 -29.10 3.11 -17.73
C ILE A 7 -29.05 1.76 -17.01
N LEU A 8 -28.21 0.84 -17.49
CA LEU A 8 -28.02 -0.48 -16.86
C LEU A 8 -27.54 -0.33 -15.41
N ARG A 9 -26.57 0.54 -15.13
CA ARG A 9 -26.08 0.77 -13.76
C ARG A 9 -27.18 1.25 -12.83
N LYS A 10 -28.03 2.18 -13.28
CA LYS A 10 -29.18 2.65 -12.49
C LYS A 10 -30.20 1.53 -12.26
N PHE A 11 -30.56 0.79 -13.31
CA PHE A 11 -31.48 -0.35 -13.22
C PHE A 11 -30.98 -1.39 -12.21
N PHE A 12 -29.75 -1.88 -12.38
CA PHE A 12 -29.17 -2.86 -11.46
C PHE A 12 -29.01 -2.31 -10.04
N SER A 13 -28.63 -1.04 -9.87
CA SER A 13 -28.54 -0.43 -8.54
C SER A 13 -29.90 -0.40 -7.83
N CYS A 14 -30.98 -0.07 -8.54
CA CYS A 14 -32.34 -0.11 -7.99
C CYS A 14 -32.75 -1.54 -7.61
N THR A 15 -32.50 -2.51 -8.50
CA THR A 15 -32.81 -3.92 -8.27
C THR A 15 -32.03 -4.48 -7.08
N ILE A 16 -30.72 -4.22 -7.00
CA ILE A 16 -29.88 -4.64 -5.87
C ILE A 16 -30.38 -4.00 -4.57
N SER A 17 -30.68 -2.70 -4.57
CA SER A 17 -31.22 -2.04 -3.37
C SER A 17 -32.55 -2.65 -2.93
N LEU A 18 -33.45 -2.96 -3.87
CA LEU A 18 -34.73 -3.59 -3.56
C LEU A 18 -34.52 -4.99 -2.98
N MET A 19 -33.67 -5.80 -3.61
CA MET A 19 -33.44 -7.18 -3.19
C MET A 19 -32.69 -7.27 -1.85
N ILE A 20 -31.71 -6.40 -1.58
CA ILE A 20 -31.07 -6.33 -0.25
C ILE A 20 -32.11 -6.02 0.83
N ARG A 21 -33.05 -5.10 0.56
CA ARG A 21 -34.12 -4.76 1.50
C ARG A 21 -35.13 -5.90 1.70
N LEU A 22 -35.50 -6.60 0.63
CA LEU A 22 -36.47 -7.71 0.68
C LEU A 22 -35.88 -8.96 1.32
N CYS A 23 -34.68 -9.38 0.89
CA CYS A 23 -34.02 -10.60 1.35
C CYS A 23 -33.34 -10.41 2.71
N ARG A 24 -33.06 -9.16 3.12
CA ARG A 24 -32.32 -8.80 4.35
C ARG A 24 -30.98 -9.55 4.51
N ASN A 25 -30.41 -10.03 3.40
CA ASN A 25 -29.20 -10.83 3.38
C ASN A 25 -28.53 -10.67 2.01
N GLU A 26 -27.40 -9.95 1.97
CA GLU A 26 -26.64 -9.74 0.73
C GLU A 26 -26.08 -11.04 0.11
N LYS A 27 -25.92 -12.11 0.89
CA LYS A 27 -25.33 -13.38 0.39
C LYS A 27 -26.22 -14.07 -0.64
N VAL A 28 -27.55 -13.98 -0.48
CA VAL A 28 -28.51 -14.56 -1.42
C VAL A 28 -28.38 -13.91 -2.81
N MET A 29 -28.18 -12.60 -2.83
CA MET A 29 -28.00 -11.86 -4.08
C MET A 29 -26.71 -12.26 -4.80
N LEU A 30 -25.62 -12.35 -4.04
CA LEU A 30 -24.32 -12.70 -4.60
C LEU A 30 -24.29 -14.14 -5.11
N ASP A 31 -24.99 -15.07 -4.44
CA ASP A 31 -25.15 -16.46 -4.90
C ASP A 31 -25.94 -16.57 -6.21
N ILE A 32 -27.06 -15.85 -6.34
CA ILE A 32 -27.83 -15.81 -7.60
C ILE A 32 -26.96 -15.25 -8.73
N PHE A 33 -26.26 -14.14 -8.46
CA PHE A 33 -25.40 -13.50 -9.45
C PHE A 33 -24.23 -14.40 -9.84
N SER A 34 -23.53 -14.99 -8.87
CA SER A 34 -22.36 -15.83 -9.13
C SER A 34 -22.71 -17.05 -9.96
N ARG A 35 -23.77 -17.78 -9.59
CA ARG A 35 -24.25 -18.95 -10.36
C ARG A 35 -24.66 -18.59 -11.78
N SER A 36 -25.29 -17.44 -11.94
CA SER A 36 -25.67 -16.96 -13.27
C SER A 36 -24.43 -16.60 -14.10
N PHE A 37 -23.48 -15.88 -13.51
CA PHE A 37 -22.23 -15.51 -14.17
C PHE A 37 -21.43 -16.74 -14.59
N GLU A 38 -21.23 -17.72 -13.71
CA GLU A 38 -20.48 -18.95 -14.00
C GLU A 38 -21.18 -19.83 -15.04
N LYS A 39 -22.53 -19.84 -15.07
CA LYS A 39 -23.28 -20.58 -16.09
C LYS A 39 -23.12 -20.02 -17.49
N TYR A 40 -22.99 -18.69 -17.60
CA TYR A 40 -23.00 -17.98 -18.89
C TYR A 40 -21.62 -17.40 -19.26
N SER A 41 -20.56 -17.76 -18.54
CA SER A 41 -19.18 -17.35 -18.84
C SER A 41 -18.21 -18.51 -18.66
N ASP A 42 -17.05 -18.42 -19.29
CA ASP A 42 -15.96 -19.40 -19.14
C ASP A 42 -15.05 -19.08 -17.94
N ASN A 43 -15.60 -18.47 -16.87
CA ASN A 43 -14.83 -18.08 -15.69
C ASN A 43 -15.59 -18.43 -14.39
N TYR A 44 -14.83 -18.83 -13.38
CA TYR A 44 -15.34 -18.92 -12.00
C TYR A 44 -15.48 -17.53 -11.38
N PHE A 45 -16.46 -17.37 -10.49
CA PHE A 45 -16.71 -16.12 -9.79
C PHE A 45 -16.26 -16.21 -8.33
N CYS A 46 -15.26 -15.41 -7.97
CA CYS A 46 -14.80 -15.28 -6.59
C CYS A 46 -14.94 -13.83 -6.12
N TYR A 47 -15.37 -13.63 -4.88
CA TYR A 47 -15.47 -12.32 -4.25
C TYR A 47 -15.16 -12.40 -2.76
N LYS A 48 -14.71 -11.28 -2.18
CA LYS A 48 -14.51 -11.11 -0.74
C LYS A 48 -15.30 -9.90 -0.26
N LEU A 49 -16.13 -10.09 0.76
CA LEU A 49 -16.80 -8.99 1.45
C LEU A 49 -15.96 -8.59 2.65
N ARG A 50 -15.75 -7.28 2.82
CA ARG A 50 -15.05 -6.70 3.96
C ARG A 50 -16.02 -5.78 4.71
N PRO A 51 -16.14 -5.88 6.04
CA PRO A 51 -17.10 -5.08 6.79
C PRO A 51 -16.69 -3.59 6.79
N LYS A 52 -17.62 -2.70 6.44
CA LYS A 52 -17.36 -1.26 6.48
C LYS A 52 -17.14 -0.75 7.90
N LYS A 53 -17.94 -1.23 8.85
CA LYS A 53 -17.88 -0.84 10.27
C LYS A 53 -17.18 -1.90 11.12
N ALA A 54 -16.41 -1.44 12.10
CA ALA A 54 -15.66 -2.29 13.02
C ALA A 54 -16.56 -3.19 13.86
N ASP A 55 -17.80 -2.78 14.14
CA ASP A 55 -18.75 -3.55 14.96
C ASP A 55 -19.23 -4.85 14.30
N TYR A 56 -19.09 -4.97 12.97
CA TYR A 56 -19.37 -6.22 12.25
C TYR A 56 -18.16 -7.16 12.21
N PHE A 57 -16.99 -6.70 12.64
CA PHE A 57 -15.81 -7.54 12.74
C PHE A 57 -15.84 -8.35 14.03
N ILE A 58 -15.75 -9.66 13.90
CA ILE A 58 -15.72 -10.60 15.01
C ILE A 58 -14.28 -11.17 15.07
N PRO A 59 -13.45 -10.74 16.03
CA PRO A 59 -12.10 -11.30 16.19
C PRO A 59 -12.20 -12.76 16.65
N SER A 60 -11.15 -13.54 16.40
CA SER A 60 -11.00 -14.85 17.00
C SER A 60 -10.75 -14.72 18.51
N ASN A 61 -10.84 -15.84 19.22
CA ASN A 61 -10.48 -15.91 20.64
C ASN A 61 -8.99 -16.26 20.87
N ILE A 62 -8.17 -16.22 19.82
CA ILE A 62 -6.74 -16.53 19.90
C ILE A 62 -6.01 -15.35 20.54
N LYS A 63 -5.07 -15.63 21.43
CA LYS A 63 -4.25 -14.65 22.13
C LYS A 63 -2.86 -14.58 21.52
N THR A 64 -2.23 -13.41 21.59
CA THR A 64 -0.86 -13.19 21.10
C THR A 64 0.07 -12.80 22.24
N THR A 65 1.38 -12.88 21.97
CA THR A 65 2.44 -12.49 22.91
C THR A 65 2.86 -11.03 22.77
N THR A 66 2.13 -10.25 21.96
CA THR A 66 2.42 -8.84 21.69
C THR A 66 2.28 -8.02 22.96
N THR A 67 3.34 -7.29 23.29
CA THR A 67 3.35 -6.43 24.48
C THR A 67 2.73 -5.08 24.15
N SER A 68 2.06 -4.47 25.13
CA SER A 68 1.44 -3.15 24.92
C SER A 68 2.52 -2.10 24.70
N GLY A 69 2.35 -1.27 23.67
CA GLY A 69 3.30 -0.22 23.32
C GLY A 69 4.46 -0.65 22.42
N GLU A 70 4.69 -1.96 22.23
CA GLU A 70 5.75 -2.48 21.34
C GLU A 70 5.53 -2.13 19.87
N PHE A 71 4.26 -2.03 19.48
CA PHE A 71 3.83 -1.83 18.10
C PHE A 71 3.08 -0.51 17.96
N ALA A 72 3.47 0.30 16.97
CA ALA A 72 2.73 1.48 16.55
C ALA A 72 2.17 1.33 15.14
N ILE A 73 0.97 1.88 14.93
CA ILE A 73 0.36 2.04 13.60
C ILE A 73 0.28 3.52 13.32
N VAL A 74 0.93 3.96 12.24
CA VAL A 74 0.92 5.35 11.78
C VAL A 74 0.00 5.47 10.59
N LEU A 75 -1.17 6.09 10.78
CA LEU A 75 -2.08 6.48 9.71
C LEU A 75 -1.62 7.82 9.13
N GLN A 76 -1.19 7.77 7.87
CA GLN A 76 -0.54 8.88 7.19
C GLN A 76 -1.50 9.65 6.27
N GLY A 77 -1.56 10.97 6.45
CA GLY A 77 -2.14 11.92 5.49
C GLY A 77 -3.53 12.44 5.85
N LEU A 78 -4.32 12.79 4.83
CA LEU A 78 -5.68 13.31 5.00
C LEU A 78 -6.62 12.24 5.56
N ILE A 79 -7.60 12.68 6.34
CA ILE A 79 -8.64 11.80 6.88
C ILE A 79 -9.65 11.47 5.77
N GLU A 80 -9.77 10.19 5.43
CA GLU A 80 -10.78 9.69 4.49
C GLU A 80 -12.13 9.58 5.20
N MET A 81 -13.05 10.48 4.83
CA MET A 81 -14.36 10.66 5.45
C MET A 81 -15.47 9.84 4.76
N ARG A 82 -15.25 9.37 3.52
CA ARG A 82 -16.24 8.54 2.83
C ARG A 82 -16.49 7.28 3.63
N ASP A 83 -17.76 7.01 3.94
CA ASP A 83 -18.17 5.88 4.79
C ASP A 83 -17.49 5.87 6.17
N GLU A 84 -17.06 7.04 6.69
CA GLU A 84 -16.31 7.17 7.95
C GLU A 84 -15.04 6.31 7.98
N PHE A 85 -14.42 6.12 6.81
CA PHE A 85 -13.41 5.08 6.60
C PHE A 85 -12.29 5.09 7.62
N THR A 86 -11.66 6.26 7.85
CA THR A 86 -10.53 6.38 8.77
C THR A 86 -10.95 6.07 10.21
N PHE A 87 -12.11 6.57 10.65
CA PHE A 87 -12.63 6.31 12.00
C PHE A 87 -12.94 4.83 12.21
N GLU A 88 -13.59 4.19 11.24
CA GLU A 88 -13.88 2.76 11.31
C GLU A 88 -12.61 1.90 11.18
N THR A 89 -11.59 2.38 10.46
CA THR A 89 -10.25 1.75 10.45
C THR A 89 -9.63 1.78 11.83
N ILE A 90 -9.68 2.92 12.53
CA ILE A 90 -9.15 3.06 13.90
C ILE A 90 -9.89 2.11 14.85
N LYS A 91 -11.23 2.11 14.83
CA LYS A 91 -12.03 1.20 15.66
C LYS A 91 -11.72 -0.27 15.37
N LEU A 92 -11.52 -0.63 14.10
CA LEU A 92 -11.11 -1.97 13.70
C LEU A 92 -9.72 -2.31 14.23
N TYR A 93 -8.75 -1.41 14.07
CA TYR A 93 -7.38 -1.62 14.54
C TYR A 93 -7.30 -1.76 16.06
N ARG A 94 -8.17 -1.07 16.82
CA ARG A 94 -8.29 -1.29 18.26
C ARG A 94 -8.77 -2.70 18.63
N ARG A 95 -9.57 -3.34 17.77
CA ARG A 95 -10.00 -4.73 17.93
C ARG A 95 -8.93 -5.72 17.47
N LEU A 96 -8.27 -5.45 16.35
CA LEU A 96 -7.23 -6.30 15.77
C LEU A 96 -5.91 -6.25 16.56
N PHE A 97 -5.58 -5.09 17.13
CA PHE A 97 -4.30 -4.78 17.75
C PHE A 97 -4.51 -4.06 19.09
N PRO A 98 -5.08 -4.73 20.11
CA PRO A 98 -5.52 -4.08 21.35
C PRO A 98 -4.40 -3.40 22.14
N GLY A 99 -3.14 -3.82 21.97
CA GLY A 99 -1.97 -3.23 22.61
C GLY A 99 -1.24 -2.17 21.80
N ALA A 100 -1.66 -1.90 20.56
CA ALA A 100 -0.95 -1.01 19.64
C ALA A 100 -1.16 0.47 19.95
N ILE A 101 -0.12 1.26 19.75
CA ILE A 101 -0.21 2.72 19.69
C ILE A 101 -0.77 3.08 18.32
N ILE A 102 -1.87 3.82 18.25
CA ILE A 102 -2.43 4.29 16.97
C ILE A 102 -2.15 5.78 16.87
N ILE A 103 -1.42 6.17 15.83
CA ILE A 103 -1.00 7.54 15.56
C ILE A 103 -1.65 8.00 14.28
N VAL A 104 -2.28 9.16 14.29
CA VAL A 104 -2.80 9.82 13.09
C VAL A 104 -1.95 11.04 12.81
N SER A 105 -1.10 10.94 11.79
CA SER A 105 -0.23 12.03 11.36
C SER A 105 -0.87 12.76 10.18
N THR A 106 -1.44 13.92 10.48
CA THR A 106 -2.26 14.72 9.57
C THR A 106 -1.87 16.20 9.64
N TRP A 107 -2.70 17.10 9.12
CA TRP A 107 -2.36 18.52 8.97
C TRP A 107 -2.95 19.41 10.06
N ASP A 108 -2.26 20.50 10.38
CA ASP A 108 -2.71 21.51 11.36
C ASP A 108 -4.01 22.23 10.98
N TYR A 109 -4.36 22.25 9.69
CA TYR A 109 -5.63 22.74 9.19
C TYR A 109 -6.78 21.73 9.28
N THR A 110 -6.55 20.52 9.82
CA THR A 110 -7.62 19.53 10.06
C THR A 110 -8.64 20.10 11.03
N ASP A 111 -9.93 19.92 10.73
CA ASP A 111 -11.01 20.44 11.58
C ASP A 111 -10.82 20.00 13.04
N PRO A 112 -10.82 20.92 14.03
CA PRO A 112 -10.62 20.58 15.44
C PRO A 112 -11.62 19.55 15.99
N SER A 113 -12.84 19.48 15.44
CA SER A 113 -13.83 18.47 15.81
C SER A 113 -13.44 17.06 15.33
N ILE A 114 -12.79 16.95 14.18
CA ILE A 114 -12.21 15.70 13.67
C ILE A 114 -11.05 15.28 14.57
N VAL A 115 -10.13 16.20 14.89
CA VAL A 115 -9.00 15.94 15.80
C VAL A 115 -9.50 15.40 17.14
N ARG A 116 -10.45 16.10 17.77
CA ARG A 116 -11.06 15.67 19.03
C ARG A 116 -11.71 14.28 18.93
N THR A 117 -12.33 13.96 17.80
CA THR A 117 -12.93 12.64 17.56
C THR A 117 -11.86 11.55 17.50
N LEU A 118 -10.72 11.81 16.84
CA LEU A 118 -9.59 10.88 16.78
C LEU A 118 -8.99 10.63 18.18
N GLU A 119 -8.82 11.68 18.98
CA GLU A 119 -8.33 11.60 20.36
C GLU A 119 -9.31 10.82 21.25
N LEU A 120 -10.63 11.03 21.09
CA LEU A 120 -11.66 10.26 21.81
C LEU A 120 -11.68 8.77 21.43
N LEU A 121 -11.23 8.42 20.23
CA LEU A 121 -10.98 7.04 19.82
C LEU A 121 -9.64 6.49 20.36
N GLY A 122 -8.94 7.28 21.18
CA GLY A 122 -7.68 6.95 21.82
C GLY A 122 -6.46 7.06 20.90
N CYS A 123 -6.52 7.85 19.82
CA CYS A 123 -5.38 8.02 18.92
C CYS A 123 -4.49 9.18 19.36
N GLU A 124 -3.20 9.04 19.08
CA GLU A 124 -2.26 10.15 19.19
C GLU A 124 -2.26 10.93 17.89
N VAL A 125 -2.65 12.19 17.93
CA VAL A 125 -2.73 13.03 16.74
C VAL A 125 -1.47 13.86 16.61
N VAL A 126 -0.81 13.77 15.45
CA VAL A 126 0.34 14.60 15.08
C VAL A 126 -0.10 15.56 13.99
N LEU A 127 -0.06 16.86 14.29
CA LEU A 127 -0.44 17.92 13.37
C LEU A 127 0.82 18.51 12.70
N ASN A 128 0.86 18.41 11.37
CA ASN A 128 1.96 18.89 10.56
C ASN A 128 1.59 20.20 9.89
N LYS A 129 2.58 21.10 9.78
CA LYS A 129 2.45 22.31 8.97
C LYS A 129 2.45 21.94 7.48
N ASP A 130 1.69 22.70 6.69
CA ASP A 130 1.68 22.54 5.25
C ASP A 130 3.08 22.74 4.62
N ILE A 131 3.31 22.09 3.49
CA ILE A 131 4.58 22.14 2.75
C ILE A 131 4.34 22.93 1.45
N PRO A 132 5.02 24.08 1.23
CA PRO A 132 4.76 24.92 0.05
C PRO A 132 4.96 24.19 -1.29
N VAL A 133 5.90 23.24 -1.35
CA VAL A 133 6.16 22.41 -2.53
C VAL A 133 5.71 20.99 -2.22
N CYS A 134 4.65 20.54 -2.89
CA CYS A 134 4.08 19.21 -2.64
C CYS A 134 4.95 18.05 -3.16
N GLY A 135 5.93 18.32 -4.03
CA GLY A 135 6.71 17.30 -4.72
C GLY A 135 5.93 16.63 -5.86
N LEU A 136 6.59 15.81 -6.67
CA LEU A 136 5.90 15.03 -7.69
C LEU A 136 4.92 14.04 -7.03
N GLY A 137 3.69 13.96 -7.52
CA GLY A 137 2.69 13.02 -6.97
C GLY A 137 2.32 13.28 -5.50
N ASN A 138 2.56 14.48 -4.97
CA ASN A 138 2.40 14.83 -3.56
C ASN A 138 3.35 14.07 -2.61
N VAL A 139 4.52 13.62 -3.09
CA VAL A 139 5.46 12.81 -2.30
C VAL A 139 5.94 13.53 -1.03
N ASN A 140 6.11 14.86 -1.03
CA ASN A 140 6.58 15.57 0.16
C ASN A 140 5.57 15.52 1.30
N TYR A 141 4.28 15.56 0.96
CA TYR A 141 3.22 15.36 1.94
C TYR A 141 3.31 13.97 2.56
N GLN A 142 3.62 12.95 1.76
CA GLN A 142 3.82 11.59 2.25
C GLN A 142 5.05 11.47 3.16
N ILE A 143 6.18 12.05 2.75
CA ILE A 143 7.43 12.04 3.53
C ILE A 143 7.20 12.71 4.89
N CYS A 144 6.67 13.93 4.90
CA CYS A 144 6.46 14.73 6.12
C CYS A 144 5.57 14.00 7.13
N THR A 145 4.38 13.60 6.70
CA THR A 145 3.40 12.96 7.60
C THR A 145 3.85 11.56 8.03
N SER A 146 4.51 10.78 7.16
CA SER A 146 5.12 9.49 7.56
C SER A 146 6.20 9.70 8.61
N LEU A 147 7.16 10.59 8.36
CA LEU A 147 8.31 10.82 9.23
C LEU A 147 7.89 11.35 10.59
N ALA A 148 6.95 12.30 10.64
CA ALA A 148 6.46 12.87 11.90
C ALA A 148 5.73 11.82 12.74
N GLY A 149 4.89 10.99 12.12
CA GLY A 149 4.20 9.90 12.82
C GLY A 149 5.15 8.81 13.32
N LEU A 150 6.17 8.46 12.53
CA LEU A 150 7.20 7.49 12.92
C LEU A 150 8.09 8.02 14.05
N LYS A 151 8.48 9.30 14.02
CA LYS A 151 9.18 9.95 15.13
C LYS A 151 8.34 9.91 16.41
N ARG A 152 7.04 10.18 16.31
CA ARG A 152 6.13 10.06 17.45
C ARG A 152 6.01 8.62 17.96
N ALA A 153 6.00 7.62 17.08
CA ALA A 153 6.02 6.21 17.47
C ALA A 153 7.27 5.88 18.30
N LYS A 154 8.45 6.35 17.85
CA LYS A 154 9.71 6.19 18.58
C LYS A 154 9.68 6.86 19.95
N GLU A 155 9.19 8.10 20.04
CA GLU A 155 9.05 8.83 21.31
C GLU A 155 8.16 8.09 22.32
N LEU A 156 7.14 7.37 21.83
CA LEU A 156 6.23 6.58 22.63
C LEU A 156 6.77 5.16 22.95
N GLY A 157 7.97 4.83 22.48
CA GLY A 157 8.67 3.58 22.81
C GLY A 157 8.35 2.40 21.90
N ALA A 158 7.69 2.60 20.76
CA ALA A 158 7.37 1.51 19.84
C ALA A 158 8.64 0.98 19.15
N GLU A 159 8.90 -0.32 19.32
CA GLU A 159 10.02 -1.01 18.65
C GLU A 159 9.73 -1.24 17.16
N PHE A 160 8.48 -1.60 16.85
CA PHE A 160 8.02 -1.83 15.48
C PHE A 160 6.95 -0.80 15.11
N ALA A 161 6.95 -0.42 13.84
CA ALA A 161 5.91 0.46 13.30
C ALA A 161 5.35 -0.08 11.99
N LEU A 162 4.04 0.07 11.81
CA LEU A 162 3.34 -0.06 10.54
C LEU A 162 2.96 1.35 10.06
N LYS A 163 3.68 1.87 9.08
CA LYS A 163 3.20 3.05 8.35
C LYS A 163 2.15 2.58 7.35
N ASN A 164 0.96 3.16 7.41
CA ASN A 164 -0.08 2.96 6.42
C ASN A 164 -0.65 4.31 5.97
N ARG A 165 -1.32 4.37 4.82
CA ARG A 165 -2.13 5.54 4.45
C ARG A 165 -3.46 5.52 5.19
N SER A 166 -3.98 6.70 5.52
CA SER A 166 -5.32 6.85 6.13
C SER A 166 -6.46 6.32 5.26
N ASP A 167 -6.26 6.22 3.94
CA ASP A 167 -7.20 5.65 2.97
C ASP A 167 -7.00 4.14 2.71
N LEU A 168 -6.07 3.49 3.42
CA LEU A 168 -5.80 2.04 3.36
C LEU A 168 -6.20 1.38 4.69
N ARG A 169 -6.75 0.16 4.63
CA ARG A 169 -7.14 -0.62 5.82
C ARG A 169 -6.66 -2.05 5.71
N VAL A 170 -6.02 -2.55 6.77
CA VAL A 170 -5.65 -3.97 6.96
C VAL A 170 -6.81 -4.67 7.69
N TYR A 171 -7.22 -5.85 7.23
CA TYR A 171 -8.27 -6.63 7.89
C TYR A 171 -7.77 -7.90 8.56
N ARG A 172 -6.52 -8.31 8.27
CA ARG A 172 -6.00 -9.56 8.80
C ARG A 172 -5.78 -9.46 10.32
N GLU A 173 -6.43 -10.35 11.04
CA GLU A 173 -6.09 -10.67 12.42
C GLU A 173 -4.68 -11.25 12.50
N PHE A 174 -3.91 -10.86 13.51
CA PHE A 174 -2.51 -11.25 13.69
C PHE A 174 -1.55 -10.73 12.63
N ALA A 175 -1.91 -9.66 11.90
CA ALA A 175 -1.02 -9.05 10.92
C ALA A 175 0.30 -8.57 11.55
N PHE A 176 0.28 -8.03 12.78
CA PHE A 176 1.50 -7.62 13.46
C PHE A 176 2.43 -8.81 13.73
N GLU A 177 1.90 -9.88 14.32
CA GLU A 177 2.66 -11.08 14.67
C GLU A 177 3.24 -11.76 13.41
N TYR A 178 2.44 -11.82 12.34
CA TYR A 178 2.89 -12.30 11.04
C TYR A 178 4.06 -11.47 10.49
N LEU A 179 3.89 -10.14 10.41
CA LEU A 179 4.90 -9.23 9.88
C LEU A 179 6.17 -9.22 10.75
N LYS A 180 6.03 -9.22 12.08
CA LYS A 180 7.14 -9.33 13.02
C LYS A 180 7.92 -10.62 12.80
N SER A 181 7.23 -11.76 12.67
CA SER A 181 7.86 -13.05 12.38
C SER A 181 8.65 -13.03 11.08
N LEU A 182 8.14 -12.36 10.03
CA LEU A 182 8.88 -12.23 8.78
C LEU A 182 10.19 -11.44 8.95
N VAL A 183 10.18 -10.35 9.72
CA VAL A 183 11.41 -9.56 9.99
C VAL A 183 12.40 -10.37 10.83
N GLU A 184 11.93 -11.06 11.87
CA GLU A 184 12.79 -11.80 12.80
C GLU A 184 13.37 -13.09 12.19
N LEU A 185 12.63 -13.78 11.32
CA LEU A 185 13.11 -15.00 10.66
C LEU A 185 14.05 -14.70 9.49
N ASN A 186 13.86 -13.58 8.79
CA ASN A 186 14.65 -13.21 7.61
C ASN A 186 15.69 -12.15 7.97
N THR A 187 16.56 -12.47 8.93
CA THR A 187 17.59 -11.53 9.42
C THR A 187 18.54 -11.04 8.32
N ILE A 188 19.13 -9.86 8.54
CA ILE A 188 20.12 -9.25 7.67
C ILE A 188 21.43 -9.04 8.43
N SER A 189 22.52 -8.82 7.71
CA SER A 189 23.82 -8.55 8.34
C SER A 189 23.75 -7.28 9.20
N SER A 190 24.27 -7.35 10.43
CA SER A 190 24.36 -6.21 11.35
C SER A 190 25.35 -5.13 10.87
N SER A 191 26.25 -5.46 9.95
CA SER A 191 27.21 -4.53 9.35
C SER A 191 26.78 -4.06 7.95
N ASN A 192 25.47 -4.05 7.65
CA ASN A 192 24.99 -3.65 6.34
C ASN A 192 25.19 -2.14 6.08
N VAL A 193 25.37 -1.79 4.81
CA VAL A 193 25.69 -0.42 4.38
C VAL A 193 24.59 0.59 4.67
N TYR A 194 23.34 0.13 4.79
CA TYR A 194 22.17 0.98 5.02
C TYR A 194 21.88 1.24 6.51
N GLY A 195 22.63 0.58 7.41
CA GLY A 195 22.45 0.69 8.86
C GLY A 195 21.10 0.15 9.36
N LEU A 196 20.47 -0.76 8.61
CA LEU A 196 19.17 -1.32 8.96
C LEU A 196 19.30 -2.40 10.05
N LYS A 197 18.38 -2.42 11.02
CA LYS A 197 18.29 -3.49 12.04
C LYS A 197 17.61 -4.74 11.47
N GLY A 198 16.64 -4.58 10.58
CA GLY A 198 15.91 -5.66 9.93
C GLY A 198 15.45 -5.28 8.53
N ARG A 199 14.78 -6.24 7.86
CA ARG A 199 14.19 -5.98 6.56
C ARG A 199 13.02 -5.01 6.67
N ILE A 200 12.89 -4.14 5.68
CA ILE A 200 11.70 -3.29 5.51
C ILE A 200 10.67 -4.08 4.70
N ILE A 201 9.52 -4.37 5.33
CA ILE A 201 8.41 -5.01 4.65
C ILE A 201 7.59 -3.96 3.90
N THR A 202 7.27 -4.22 2.64
CA THR A 202 6.30 -3.46 1.85
C THR A 202 5.28 -4.40 1.24
N GLN A 203 4.17 -3.83 0.76
CA GLN A 203 3.21 -4.57 -0.03
C GLN A 203 3.66 -4.72 -1.49
N ALA A 204 3.28 -5.83 -2.12
CA ALA A 204 3.36 -6.03 -3.55
C ALA A 204 2.60 -4.90 -4.27
N GLY A 205 3.18 -4.44 -5.37
CA GLY A 205 2.71 -3.31 -6.12
C GLY A 205 1.64 -3.62 -7.14
N ASN A 206 0.92 -2.58 -7.51
CA ASN A 206 -0.08 -2.69 -8.55
C ASN A 206 0.55 -2.75 -9.96
N TRP A 207 1.83 -2.35 -10.11
CA TRP A 207 2.49 -2.20 -11.40
C TRP A 207 4.02 -2.38 -11.28
N GLY A 208 4.62 -3.13 -12.22
CA GLY A 208 5.97 -2.89 -12.76
C GLY A 208 7.19 -3.07 -11.85
N GLN A 209 7.07 -3.62 -10.64
CA GLN A 209 8.20 -3.73 -9.70
C GLN A 209 9.28 -4.72 -10.16
N MET A 210 8.92 -5.70 -11.01
CA MET A 210 9.86 -6.74 -11.45
C MET A 210 11.02 -6.14 -12.24
N PHE A 211 10.74 -5.17 -13.11
CA PHE A 211 11.72 -4.62 -14.06
C PHE A 211 12.02 -3.13 -13.87
N ASN A 212 11.34 -2.44 -12.96
CA ASN A 212 11.61 -1.03 -12.67
C ASN A 212 12.36 -0.88 -11.35
N PRO A 213 13.67 -0.55 -11.40
CA PRO A 213 14.47 -0.34 -10.20
C PRO A 213 13.86 0.69 -9.25
N MET A 214 14.06 0.45 -7.94
CA MET A 214 13.67 1.36 -6.86
C MET A 214 12.15 1.55 -6.67
N TRP A 215 11.32 0.72 -7.31
CA TRP A 215 9.86 0.80 -7.15
C TRP A 215 9.34 -0.03 -5.96
N LEU A 216 9.33 0.57 -4.77
CA LEU A 216 8.54 0.08 -3.62
C LEU A 216 7.26 0.88 -3.48
N GLN A 217 6.16 0.26 -3.08
CA GLN A 217 4.88 0.95 -2.94
C GLN A 217 4.88 1.90 -1.74
N ASP A 218 4.36 3.11 -1.90
CA ASP A 218 4.34 4.11 -0.82
C ASP A 218 3.20 3.92 0.20
N PHE A 219 2.32 2.91 0.00
CA PHE A 219 1.07 2.79 0.74
C PHE A 219 1.23 2.18 2.13
N LEU A 220 2.14 1.21 2.28
CA LEU A 220 2.31 0.42 3.50
C LEU A 220 3.76 -0.01 3.68
N TYR A 221 4.33 0.30 4.85
CA TYR A 221 5.65 -0.18 5.27
C TYR A 221 5.60 -0.71 6.70
N PHE A 222 6.29 -1.81 6.95
CA PHE A 222 6.48 -2.36 8.29
C PHE A 222 7.94 -2.70 8.54
N GLY A 223 8.38 -2.53 9.78
CA GLY A 223 9.73 -2.91 10.20
C GLY A 223 10.03 -2.33 11.58
N TYR A 224 11.31 -2.32 11.95
CA TYR A 224 11.74 -1.57 13.12
C TYR A 224 11.46 -0.09 12.93
N THR A 225 10.98 0.58 13.98
CA THR A 225 10.62 2.00 13.92
C THR A 225 11.78 2.87 13.45
N ASP A 226 13.00 2.57 13.89
CA ASP A 226 14.21 3.29 13.47
C ASP A 226 14.55 3.09 12.00
N ASP A 227 14.37 1.89 11.45
CA ASP A 227 14.60 1.59 10.04
C ASP A 227 13.61 2.37 9.15
N LEU A 228 12.35 2.45 9.57
CA LEU A 228 11.34 3.24 8.85
C LEU A 228 11.60 4.75 8.97
N ILE A 229 12.09 5.23 10.12
CA ILE A 229 12.54 6.63 10.24
C ILE A 229 13.68 6.89 9.25
N ASN A 230 14.68 6.01 9.18
CA ASN A 230 15.79 6.15 8.23
C ASN A 230 15.30 6.16 6.77
N LEU A 231 14.31 5.34 6.42
CA LEU A 231 13.69 5.34 5.09
C LEU A 231 13.06 6.70 4.74
N PHE A 232 12.30 7.30 5.66
CA PHE A 232 11.55 8.53 5.42
C PHE A 232 12.29 9.82 5.78
N ASP A 233 13.43 9.76 6.47
CA ASP A 233 14.26 10.93 6.79
C ASP A 233 15.11 11.36 5.59
N ILE A 234 14.44 11.63 4.47
CA ILE A 234 15.03 12.00 3.17
C ILE A 234 14.69 13.45 2.83
N PRO A 235 15.53 14.13 2.02
CA PRO A 235 15.24 15.48 1.58
C PRO A 235 13.95 15.52 0.74
N TYR A 236 13.20 16.61 0.85
CA TYR A 236 12.00 16.85 0.04
C TYR A 236 12.31 16.97 -1.45
N ASP A 237 11.35 16.54 -2.26
CA ASP A 237 11.32 16.69 -3.70
C ASP A 237 11.07 18.14 -4.10
N ASP A 238 12.04 18.73 -4.77
CA ASP A 238 12.00 20.10 -5.29
C ASP A 238 11.20 20.19 -6.60
N ARG A 239 10.86 19.05 -7.22
CA ARG A 239 10.04 19.00 -8.44
C ARG A 239 8.58 19.34 -8.12
N ASN A 240 7.95 20.16 -8.95
CA ASN A 240 6.53 20.50 -8.80
C ASN A 240 5.65 19.64 -9.72
N ILE A 241 4.54 19.09 -9.20
CA ILE A 241 3.55 18.29 -9.94
C ILE A 241 3.00 18.98 -11.20
N HIS A 242 2.91 20.32 -11.18
CA HIS A 242 2.42 21.11 -12.30
C HIS A 242 3.38 21.11 -13.50
N CYS A 243 4.67 20.92 -13.28
CA CYS A 243 5.67 20.81 -14.35
C CYS A 243 5.51 19.49 -15.12
N TYR A 244 5.18 18.39 -14.42
CA TYR A 244 5.07 17.06 -15.01
C TYR A 244 3.83 16.87 -15.90
N ARG A 245 2.65 17.33 -15.44
CA ARG A 245 1.39 17.15 -16.19
C ARG A 245 1.40 17.87 -17.54
N LYS A 246 1.96 19.09 -17.57
CA LYS A 246 1.90 19.98 -18.73
C LYS A 246 2.74 19.48 -19.91
N ASP A 247 3.89 18.88 -19.65
CA ASP A 247 4.84 18.54 -20.72
C ASP A 247 4.61 17.15 -21.33
N ASN A 248 4.07 16.18 -20.56
CA ASN A 248 4.00 14.77 -20.98
C ASN A 248 2.59 14.18 -21.09
N PHE A 249 1.67 14.55 -20.18
CA PHE A 249 0.33 13.95 -20.15
C PHE A 249 -0.66 14.60 -21.11
N ASP A 250 -0.62 15.94 -21.21
CA ASP A 250 -1.59 16.68 -22.02
C ASP A 250 -1.32 16.56 -23.54
N THR A 251 -0.09 16.24 -23.95
CA THR A 251 0.31 16.22 -25.38
C THR A 251 0.31 14.83 -26.01
N LYS A 252 0.67 13.77 -25.27
CA LYS A 252 0.89 12.43 -25.86
C LYS A 252 -0.07 11.34 -25.37
N ARG A 253 -0.73 11.53 -24.22
CA ARG A 253 -1.57 10.51 -23.54
C ARG A 253 -0.93 9.12 -23.42
N VAL A 254 0.40 9.06 -23.50
CA VAL A 254 1.17 7.82 -23.51
C VAL A 254 2.45 8.10 -22.74
N LEU A 255 2.68 7.35 -21.65
CA LEU A 255 3.94 7.36 -20.94
C LEU A 255 4.78 6.15 -21.35
N THR A 256 6.01 6.39 -21.78
CA THR A 256 6.98 5.30 -22.01
C THR A 256 7.74 4.99 -20.73
N GLY A 257 8.24 3.76 -20.62
CA GLY A 257 9.16 3.37 -19.54
C GLY A 257 10.37 4.28 -19.42
N GLU A 258 10.93 4.74 -20.54
CA GLU A 258 12.01 5.74 -20.55
C GLU A 258 11.59 7.09 -19.92
N THR A 259 10.35 7.51 -20.18
CA THR A 259 9.80 8.74 -19.58
C THR A 259 9.62 8.58 -18.07
N LEU A 260 9.17 7.42 -17.62
CA LEU A 260 9.02 7.09 -16.20
C LEU A 260 10.37 6.93 -15.50
N ALA A 261 11.40 6.40 -16.17
CA ALA A 261 12.76 6.35 -15.64
C ALA A 261 13.35 7.77 -15.47
N LYS A 262 13.06 8.69 -16.39
CA LYS A 262 13.46 10.11 -16.30
C LYS A 262 12.67 10.87 -15.25
N TRP A 263 11.38 10.55 -15.10
CA TRP A 263 10.45 11.21 -14.18
C TRP A 263 9.79 10.17 -13.27
N PRO A 264 10.56 9.62 -12.31
CA PRO A 264 10.10 8.53 -11.46
C PRO A 264 8.88 8.95 -10.65
N ALA A 265 7.91 8.04 -10.55
CA ALA A 265 6.73 8.17 -9.72
C ALA A 265 7.10 8.53 -8.25
N SER A 266 6.12 9.04 -7.51
CA SER A 266 6.29 9.44 -6.10
C SER A 266 6.91 8.32 -5.25
N GLU A 267 6.46 7.09 -5.47
CA GLU A 267 6.90 5.85 -4.82
C GLU A 267 8.40 5.59 -5.04
N ILE A 268 8.85 5.69 -6.29
CA ILE A 268 10.25 5.48 -6.68
C ILE A 268 11.14 6.55 -6.03
N ASN A 269 10.66 7.79 -5.93
CA ASN A 269 11.46 8.89 -5.37
C ASN A 269 11.82 8.67 -3.90
N ILE A 270 10.95 8.04 -3.09
CA ILE A 270 11.25 7.71 -1.69
C ILE A 270 12.43 6.73 -1.62
N THR A 271 12.29 5.58 -2.29
CA THR A 271 13.30 4.52 -2.28
C THR A 271 14.62 4.98 -2.90
N LYS A 272 14.55 5.72 -4.01
CA LYS A 272 15.72 6.29 -4.69
C LYS A 272 16.50 7.21 -3.76
N ARG A 273 15.83 8.17 -3.10
CA ARG A 273 16.48 9.11 -2.18
C ARG A 273 17.07 8.41 -0.97
N PHE A 274 16.41 7.36 -0.47
CA PHE A 274 16.96 6.52 0.59
C PHE A 274 18.27 5.84 0.15
N ILE A 275 18.28 5.18 -1.01
CA ILE A 275 19.48 4.54 -1.55
C ILE A 275 20.60 5.57 -1.79
N GLN A 276 20.25 6.77 -2.27
CA GLN A 276 21.19 7.85 -2.55
C GLN A 276 21.88 8.44 -1.31
N LYS A 277 21.38 8.16 -0.10
CA LYS A 277 22.12 8.47 1.14
C LYS A 277 23.41 7.67 1.26
N TYR A 278 23.47 6.48 0.64
CA TYR A 278 24.53 5.50 0.81
C TYR A 278 25.29 5.20 -0.49
N HIS A 279 24.69 5.48 -1.66
CA HIS A 279 25.27 5.24 -2.96
C HIS A 279 25.16 6.46 -3.88
N ASN A 280 26.19 6.70 -4.70
CA ASN A 280 26.26 7.86 -5.59
C ASN A 280 25.58 7.66 -6.96
N SER A 281 25.01 6.49 -7.22
CA SER A 281 24.40 6.14 -8.50
C SER A 281 23.08 5.41 -8.31
N ASP A 282 22.20 5.52 -9.31
CA ASP A 282 21.02 4.68 -9.41
C ASP A 282 21.43 3.21 -9.59
N LEU A 283 20.60 2.29 -9.08
CA LEU A 283 20.87 0.85 -9.19
C LEU A 283 20.53 0.33 -10.60
N SER A 284 21.33 -0.62 -11.09
CA SER A 284 20.91 -1.49 -12.21
C SER A 284 19.73 -2.37 -11.78
N LEU A 285 19.05 -3.03 -12.72
CA LEU A 285 18.01 -3.99 -12.35
C LEU A 285 18.56 -5.15 -11.52
N LYS A 286 19.76 -5.63 -11.86
CA LYS A 286 20.43 -6.68 -11.09
C LYS A 286 20.73 -6.24 -9.66
N ASP A 287 21.27 -5.03 -9.49
CA ASP A 287 21.56 -4.48 -8.15
C ASP A 287 20.28 -4.20 -7.37
N TRP A 288 19.20 -3.82 -8.07
CA TRP A 288 17.88 -3.67 -7.48
C TRP A 288 17.33 -4.98 -6.94
N TRP A 289 17.44 -6.09 -7.68
CA TRP A 289 17.03 -7.41 -7.19
C TRP A 289 17.86 -7.86 -5.99
N ASN A 290 19.16 -7.58 -5.99
CA ASN A 290 20.01 -7.84 -4.82
C ASN A 290 19.56 -7.00 -3.62
N PHE A 291 19.32 -5.71 -3.82
CA PHE A 291 18.80 -4.83 -2.77
C PHE A 291 17.47 -5.34 -2.20
N LEU A 292 16.53 -5.72 -3.07
CA LEU A 292 15.26 -6.32 -2.65
C LEU A 292 15.48 -7.58 -1.83
N GLY A 293 16.25 -8.52 -2.37
CA GLY A 293 16.55 -9.82 -1.77
C GLY A 293 17.33 -9.72 -0.45
N GLU A 294 18.07 -8.65 -0.21
CA GLU A 294 18.81 -8.44 1.04
C GLU A 294 18.07 -7.58 2.07
N TYR A 295 17.42 -6.48 1.68
CA TYR A 295 16.97 -5.45 2.62
C TYR A 295 15.45 -5.29 2.72
N CYS A 296 14.69 -5.88 1.80
CA CYS A 296 13.25 -5.79 1.77
C CYS A 296 12.59 -7.14 2.05
N TYR A 297 11.29 -7.11 2.30
CA TYR A 297 10.39 -8.26 2.17
C TYR A 297 9.09 -7.79 1.51
N ILE A 298 8.57 -8.54 0.54
CA ILE A 298 7.33 -8.18 -0.16
C ILE A 298 6.23 -9.16 0.25
N VAL A 299 5.09 -8.62 0.71
CA VAL A 299 3.88 -9.39 1.05
C VAL A 299 2.74 -9.03 0.11
N ASP A 300 1.86 -9.98 -0.19
CA ASP A 300 0.73 -9.73 -1.08
C ASP A 300 -0.41 -9.00 -0.34
N SER A 301 -1.31 -8.34 -1.08
CA SER A 301 -2.49 -7.71 -0.44
C SER A 301 -3.32 -8.70 0.33
N GLU A 302 -3.39 -9.94 -0.15
CA GLU A 302 -4.20 -11.01 0.42
C GLU A 302 -3.62 -11.50 1.74
N ASP A 303 -2.31 -11.43 1.92
CA ASP A 303 -1.64 -11.73 3.18
C ASP A 303 -2.00 -10.73 4.27
N LEU A 304 -2.42 -9.51 3.94
CA LEU A 304 -2.87 -8.51 4.92
C LEU A 304 -4.38 -8.22 4.82
N LEU A 305 -5.05 -8.81 3.83
CA LEU A 305 -6.42 -8.52 3.44
C LEU A 305 -6.66 -7.01 3.25
N THR A 306 -5.70 -6.32 2.62
CA THR A 306 -5.75 -4.85 2.49
C THR A 306 -6.89 -4.39 1.60
N LEU A 307 -7.52 -3.27 1.95
CA LEU A 307 -8.49 -2.56 1.13
C LEU A 307 -8.07 -1.10 0.99
N TRP A 308 -8.01 -0.62 -0.26
CA TRP A 308 -7.70 0.77 -0.56
C TRP A 308 -8.98 1.53 -0.90
N ASN A 309 -9.40 2.47 -0.06
CA ASN A 309 -10.62 3.23 -0.28
C ASN A 309 -10.41 4.43 -1.24
N LYS A 310 -9.63 4.25 -2.31
CA LYS A 310 -9.27 5.31 -3.26
C LYS A 310 -9.66 4.93 -4.69
N TYR A 311 -10.09 5.90 -5.49
CA TYR A 311 -10.44 5.72 -6.92
C TYR A 311 -11.52 4.65 -7.24
N GLY A 312 -12.27 4.18 -6.24
CA GLY A 312 -13.20 3.05 -6.42
C GLY A 312 -12.49 1.69 -6.54
N LEU A 313 -11.18 1.64 -6.27
CA LEU A 313 -10.33 0.46 -6.29
C LEU A 313 -10.35 -0.23 -4.93
N ASN A 314 -11.48 -0.85 -4.59
CA ASN A 314 -11.70 -1.42 -3.26
C ASN A 314 -10.90 -2.71 -3.00
N ASP A 315 -10.24 -3.27 -4.01
CA ASP A 315 -9.49 -4.51 -3.87
C ASP A 315 -8.18 -4.43 -4.66
N LEU A 316 -7.08 -4.32 -3.92
CA LEU A 316 -5.74 -4.36 -4.52
C LEU A 316 -5.46 -5.74 -5.14
N GLY A 317 -6.11 -6.79 -4.61
CA GLY A 317 -6.16 -8.16 -5.11
C GLY A 317 -6.24 -8.27 -6.64
N GLN A 318 -7.05 -7.40 -7.25
CA GLN A 318 -7.36 -7.42 -8.68
C GLN A 318 -6.22 -6.92 -9.57
N PHE A 319 -5.23 -6.23 -9.01
CA PHE A 319 -4.04 -5.78 -9.73
C PHE A 319 -2.90 -6.80 -9.70
N TYR A 320 -2.96 -7.75 -8.77
CA TYR A 320 -2.05 -8.89 -8.77
C TYR A 320 -2.54 -9.84 -9.85
N CYS A 321 -2.07 -9.60 -11.07
CA CYS A 321 -2.09 -10.61 -12.12
C CYS A 321 -1.26 -11.81 -11.67
N GLU A 322 -1.79 -12.62 -10.74
CA GLU A 322 -1.48 -14.02 -10.78
C GLU A 322 -1.94 -14.50 -12.15
N TYR A 323 -0.98 -15.03 -12.90
CA TYR A 323 -1.10 -15.63 -14.21
C TYR A 323 -2.49 -16.24 -14.49
N ASP A 324 -3.42 -15.45 -15.01
CA ASP A 324 -4.77 -15.94 -15.36
C ASP A 324 -4.76 -16.77 -16.65
N GLY A 325 -3.57 -17.00 -17.21
CA GLY A 325 -3.34 -17.72 -18.46
C GLY A 325 -3.76 -16.95 -19.71
N LYS A 326 -4.48 -15.83 -19.57
CA LYS A 326 -5.07 -15.05 -20.68
C LYS A 326 -4.30 -13.75 -20.93
N HIS A 327 -3.72 -13.15 -19.88
CA HIS A 327 -3.06 -11.83 -19.93
C HIS A 327 -1.55 -11.87 -19.66
N ASN A 328 -0.93 -13.06 -19.67
CA ASN A 328 0.50 -13.29 -19.41
C ASN A 328 1.49 -12.52 -20.33
N TYR A 329 0.99 -11.82 -21.36
CA TYR A 329 1.78 -11.30 -22.47
C TYR A 329 2.28 -9.85 -22.32
N ARG A 330 1.99 -9.16 -21.20
CA ARG A 330 2.53 -7.82 -20.97
C ARG A 330 3.52 -7.83 -19.80
N ASP A 331 4.70 -8.41 -20.07
CA ASP A 331 5.86 -8.52 -19.17
C ASP A 331 6.19 -7.24 -18.36
N PRO A 332 6.10 -6.01 -18.91
CA PRO A 332 6.49 -4.83 -18.14
C PRO A 332 5.52 -4.42 -17.01
N PHE A 333 4.34 -5.04 -16.93
CA PHE A 333 3.43 -4.83 -15.81
C PHE A 333 3.62 -5.82 -14.67
N ARG A 334 4.59 -6.74 -14.80
CA ARG A 334 4.86 -7.72 -13.74
C ARG A 334 5.25 -7.00 -12.45
N HIS A 335 4.40 -7.19 -11.45
CA HIS A 335 4.71 -6.89 -10.06
C HIS A 335 5.57 -8.02 -9.50
N ILE A 336 6.16 -7.79 -8.33
CA ILE A 336 6.84 -8.84 -7.58
C ILE A 336 5.83 -9.30 -6.53
N SER A 337 5.21 -10.46 -6.73
CA SER A 337 4.41 -11.11 -5.68
C SER A 337 5.31 -11.57 -4.53
N SER A 338 4.72 -11.96 -3.40
CA SER A 338 5.49 -12.60 -2.32
C SER A 338 6.26 -13.84 -2.80
N SER A 339 5.65 -14.61 -3.71
CA SER A 339 6.27 -15.80 -4.34
C SER A 339 7.48 -15.42 -5.22
N ASP A 340 7.33 -14.41 -6.08
CA ASP A 340 8.43 -13.90 -6.90
C ASP A 340 9.56 -13.36 -6.04
N PHE A 341 9.22 -12.63 -4.98
CA PHE A 341 10.17 -12.10 -4.03
C PHE A 341 10.99 -13.22 -3.37
N ILE A 342 10.36 -14.30 -2.92
CA ILE A 342 11.07 -15.44 -2.33
C ILE A 342 12.05 -16.06 -3.33
N ASN A 343 11.69 -16.13 -4.61
CA ASN A 343 12.60 -16.61 -5.65
C ASN A 343 13.78 -15.67 -5.90
N ILE A 344 13.56 -14.34 -5.87
CA ILE A 344 14.63 -13.34 -5.96
C ILE A 344 15.57 -13.46 -4.75
N MET A 345 15.01 -13.47 -3.54
CA MET A 345 15.73 -13.57 -2.27
C MET A 345 16.60 -14.83 -2.19
N ASN A 346 16.13 -15.95 -2.74
CA ASN A 346 16.85 -17.23 -2.75
C ASN A 346 17.66 -17.47 -4.03
N HIS A 347 17.86 -16.45 -4.87
CA HIS A 347 18.60 -16.51 -6.13
C HIS A 347 18.13 -17.65 -7.06
N LYS A 348 16.81 -17.88 -7.11
CA LYS A 348 16.18 -18.87 -8.01
C LYS A 348 15.85 -18.29 -9.37
N TYR A 349 15.68 -16.99 -9.47
CA TYR A 349 15.58 -16.30 -10.76
C TYR A 349 16.96 -15.99 -11.31
N ILE A 350 17.14 -16.27 -12.59
CA ILE A 350 18.37 -16.01 -13.32
C ILE A 350 18.20 -14.65 -14.00
N TYR A 351 19.08 -13.71 -13.67
CA TYR A 351 19.16 -12.45 -14.37
C TYR A 351 19.74 -12.65 -15.77
N GLU A 352 19.11 -12.06 -16.78
CA GLU A 352 19.58 -12.02 -18.17
C GLU A 352 19.66 -10.57 -18.65
N GLU A 353 20.61 -10.27 -19.54
CA GLU A 353 20.89 -8.89 -19.98
C GLU A 353 19.68 -8.20 -20.63
N TRP A 354 18.80 -8.95 -21.29
CA TRP A 354 17.61 -8.37 -21.91
C TRP A 354 16.67 -7.73 -20.88
N MET A 355 16.65 -8.22 -19.64
CA MET A 355 15.77 -7.73 -18.58
C MET A 355 16.08 -6.28 -18.19
N GLU A 356 17.34 -5.84 -18.31
CA GLU A 356 17.73 -4.45 -18.03
C GLU A 356 17.05 -3.45 -18.97
N ASN A 357 16.73 -3.89 -20.18
CA ASN A 357 16.10 -3.06 -21.21
C ASN A 357 14.57 -3.01 -21.07
N GLU A 358 13.97 -3.93 -20.31
CA GLU A 358 12.50 -3.99 -20.14
C GLU A 358 11.92 -2.75 -19.47
N LYS A 359 12.68 -2.08 -18.62
CA LYS A 359 12.28 -0.80 -18.00
C LYS A 359 11.95 0.29 -19.03
N ALA A 360 12.45 0.18 -20.27
CA ALA A 360 12.16 1.12 -21.35
C ALA A 360 11.04 0.64 -22.29
N ASN A 361 10.72 -0.66 -22.29
CA ASN A 361 9.91 -1.32 -23.32
C ASN A 361 8.38 -1.26 -23.08
N TYR A 362 7.91 -0.36 -22.21
CA TYR A 362 6.50 -0.32 -21.85
C TYR A 362 5.83 1.02 -22.04
N THR A 363 4.53 0.92 -22.23
CA THR A 363 3.65 2.02 -22.61
C THR A 363 2.45 2.00 -21.67
N ILE A 364 2.26 3.06 -20.89
CA ILE A 364 1.03 3.29 -20.14
C ILE A 364 0.12 4.16 -21.00
N GLU A 365 -1.01 3.60 -21.42
CA GLU A 365 -2.09 4.28 -22.15
C GLU A 365 -3.18 4.82 -21.21
#